data_AF-A0A7K4C518-F1
#
_entry.id   AF-A0A7K4C518-F1
#
_cell.length_a   1.000
_cell.length_b   1.000
_cell.length_c   1.000
_cell.angle_alpha   90.00
_cell.angle_beta   90.00
_cell.angle_gamma   90.00
#
_symmetry.space_group_name_H-M   'P 1'
#
loop_
_entity.id
_entity.type
_entity.pdbx_description
1 polymer ?
#
loop_
_entity_poly.entity_id
_entity_poly.type
_entity_poly.pdbx_seq_one_letter_code
_entity_poly.pdbx_strand_id
1 'polypeptide(L)'
;MKERTLANRAEQAQMAMMLEVCAYPKPGNVDRCHDYSDTRLEHFLASTILVRPVFETAERTGGRVGSLIREAVMLTNSHAGGNTHFGAFILLIPLILGGDIEGARRVVAGTDVQDAIDFYAAFGLTQVRVAKSDDLDVNDPESIAAIRERGMTLADIMAYSAPRDMVAREWTNGFALTRRCADLLHAHGHGREAIVRTFLDLLASVPDTFIAKKHGAEAAERTMRCADEVLRGGRDLCAFDAECIRGGINPGSIADITIAGIYVALGEGWQWDC
;
A
#
# COMPACT_ATOMS: atom_id res chain seq x y z
N MET A 1 22.80 -7.69 27.25
CA MET A 1 21.79 -7.63 26.18
C MET A 1 22.44 -8.11 24.90
N LYS A 2 21.92 -9.14 24.24
CA LYS A 2 22.39 -9.51 22.90
C LYS A 2 21.99 -8.37 21.95
N GLU A 3 22.91 -7.88 21.13
CA GLU A 3 22.55 -7.05 19.97
C GLU A 3 21.46 -7.80 19.21
N ARG A 4 20.25 -7.22 19.14
CA ARG A 4 19.22 -7.71 18.23
C ARG A 4 19.80 -7.51 16.83
N THR A 5 20.02 -8.60 16.09
CA THR A 5 20.35 -8.52 14.68
C THR A 5 19.26 -7.67 14.01
N LEU A 6 19.67 -6.58 13.34
CA LEU A 6 18.74 -5.76 12.56
C LEU A 6 18.07 -6.67 11.53
N ALA A 7 16.74 -6.67 11.52
CA ALA A 7 15.95 -7.38 10.51
C ALA A 7 16.39 -6.92 9.11
N ASN A 8 16.54 -7.86 8.18
CA ASN A 8 16.86 -7.51 6.78
C ASN A 8 15.67 -6.80 6.10
N ARG A 9 15.87 -6.23 4.90
CA ARG A 9 14.81 -5.44 4.23
C ARG A 9 13.58 -6.29 3.93
N ALA A 10 13.76 -7.56 3.57
CA ALA A 10 12.63 -8.46 3.34
C ALA A 10 11.81 -8.70 4.63
N GLU A 11 12.48 -8.93 5.76
CA GLU A 11 11.85 -9.10 7.07
C GLU A 11 11.16 -7.83 7.55
N GLN A 12 11.77 -6.66 7.35
CA GLN A 12 11.17 -5.37 7.66
C GLN A 12 9.89 -5.14 6.85
N ALA A 13 9.89 -5.48 5.56
CA ALA A 13 8.72 -5.34 4.70
C ALA A 13 7.58 -6.29 5.11
N GLN A 14 7.88 -7.56 5.41
CA GLN A 14 6.89 -8.50 5.94
C GLN A 14 6.34 -8.02 7.30
N MET A 15 7.20 -7.51 8.17
CA MET A 15 6.80 -6.99 9.48
C MET A 15 5.91 -5.76 9.32
N ALA A 16 6.20 -4.86 8.38
CA ALA A 16 5.36 -3.72 8.07
C ALA A 16 3.95 -4.13 7.62
N MET A 17 3.84 -5.10 6.69
CA MET A 17 2.55 -5.64 6.24
C MET A 17 1.75 -6.27 7.40
N MET A 18 2.42 -7.04 8.26
CA MET A 18 1.78 -7.68 9.41
C MET A 18 1.33 -6.66 10.47
N LEU A 19 2.20 -5.69 10.81
CA LEU A 19 1.93 -4.68 11.81
C LEU A 19 0.76 -3.79 11.41
N GLU A 20 0.66 -3.44 10.12
CA GLU A 20 -0.44 -2.64 9.61
C GLU A 20 -1.78 -3.37 9.76
N VAL A 21 -1.91 -4.61 9.28
CA VAL A 21 -3.20 -5.33 9.37
C VAL A 21 -3.56 -5.75 10.80
N CYS A 22 -2.56 -5.91 11.68
CA CYS A 22 -2.79 -6.17 13.10
C CYS A 22 -3.15 -4.91 13.90
N ALA A 23 -2.97 -3.71 13.34
CA ALA A 23 -3.30 -2.47 14.03
C ALA A 23 -4.81 -2.26 14.06
N TYR A 24 -5.36 -2.15 15.27
CA TYR A 24 -6.79 -2.00 15.52
C TYR A 24 -7.04 -1.00 16.65
N PRO A 25 -8.12 -0.20 16.59
CA PRO A 25 -9.07 -0.10 15.46
C PRO A 25 -8.56 0.83 14.35
N LYS A 26 -8.81 0.46 13.09
CA LYS A 26 -8.58 1.32 11.91
C LYS A 26 -9.86 1.41 11.08
N PRO A 27 -10.42 2.61 10.87
CA PRO A 27 -11.76 2.76 10.31
C PRO A 27 -12.00 1.99 9.01
N GLY A 28 -12.81 0.93 9.08
CA GLY A 28 -13.25 0.19 7.90
C GLY A 28 -12.24 -0.77 7.28
N ASN A 29 -11.01 -0.88 7.80
CA ASN A 29 -10.09 -1.90 7.30
C ASN A 29 -10.44 -3.28 7.88
N VAL A 30 -9.96 -4.34 7.21
CA VAL A 30 -9.87 -5.66 7.84
C VAL A 30 -8.87 -5.60 8.99
N ASP A 31 -9.26 -6.18 10.13
CA ASP A 31 -8.42 -6.31 11.31
C ASP A 31 -8.81 -7.55 12.11
N ARG A 32 -8.29 -7.68 13.33
CA ARG A 32 -8.54 -8.84 14.20
C ARG A 32 -9.99 -8.99 14.71
N CYS A 33 -10.78 -7.92 14.64
CA CYS A 33 -12.16 -7.87 15.10
C CYS A 33 -13.14 -7.86 13.94
N HIS A 34 -12.68 -7.59 12.71
CA HIS A 34 -13.53 -7.35 11.56
C HIS A 34 -13.00 -7.98 10.27
N ASP A 35 -13.79 -8.92 9.75
CA ASP A 35 -13.64 -9.50 8.42
C ASP A 35 -14.70 -8.94 7.47
N TYR A 36 -14.40 -8.93 6.17
CA TYR A 36 -15.41 -8.89 5.11
C TYR A 36 -15.86 -10.30 4.72
N SER A 37 -16.97 -10.40 3.99
CA SER A 37 -17.54 -11.69 3.57
C SER A 37 -16.59 -12.52 2.70
N ASP A 38 -15.76 -11.84 1.91
CA ASP A 38 -14.80 -12.39 0.96
C ASP A 38 -13.35 -12.33 1.47
N THR A 39 -13.04 -11.37 2.33
CA THR A 39 -11.66 -11.04 2.73
C THR A 39 -11.51 -10.99 4.25
N ARG A 40 -10.51 -11.70 4.78
CA ARG A 40 -10.29 -11.91 6.23
C ARG A 40 -8.86 -11.59 6.61
N LEU A 41 -8.60 -11.37 7.91
CA LEU A 41 -7.26 -11.14 8.43
C LEU A 41 -6.25 -12.20 7.97
N GLU A 42 -6.64 -13.48 7.96
CA GLU A 42 -5.77 -14.58 7.57
C GLU A 42 -5.30 -14.48 6.12
N HIS A 43 -6.11 -13.89 5.22
CA HIS A 43 -5.70 -13.67 3.84
C HIS A 43 -4.55 -12.65 3.75
N PHE A 44 -4.62 -11.56 4.52
CA PHE A 44 -3.54 -10.57 4.59
C PHE A 44 -2.26 -11.14 5.22
N LEU A 45 -2.40 -11.94 6.28
CA LEU A 45 -1.27 -12.59 6.93
C LEU A 45 -0.64 -13.68 6.04
N ALA A 46 -1.45 -14.47 5.34
CA ALA A 46 -0.97 -15.44 4.36
C ALA A 46 -0.19 -14.75 3.24
N SER A 47 -0.73 -13.66 2.69
CA SER A 47 -0.04 -12.85 1.67
C SER A 47 1.31 -12.31 2.14
N THR A 48 1.39 -11.90 3.42
CA THR A 48 2.65 -11.48 4.05
C THR A 48 3.69 -12.59 4.05
N ILE A 49 3.30 -13.84 4.32
CA ILE A 49 4.19 -15.00 4.32
C ILE A 49 4.61 -15.36 2.89
N LEU A 50 3.63 -15.41 1.98
CA LEU A 50 3.80 -15.92 0.61
C LEU A 50 4.70 -15.02 -0.26
N VAL A 51 4.70 -13.71 -0.03
CA VAL A 51 5.50 -12.76 -0.83
C VAL A 51 7.00 -12.80 -0.51
N ARG A 52 7.42 -13.47 0.57
CA ARG A 52 8.82 -13.49 1.04
C ARG A 52 9.87 -13.74 -0.06
N PRO A 53 9.71 -14.74 -0.95
CA PRO A 53 10.73 -15.01 -1.97
C PRO A 53 10.99 -13.81 -2.90
N VAL A 54 9.96 -13.01 -3.20
CA VAL A 54 10.07 -11.81 -4.03
C VAL A 54 10.85 -10.72 -3.32
N PHE A 55 10.58 -10.50 -2.03
CA PHE A 55 11.32 -9.51 -1.24
C PHE A 55 12.79 -9.92 -1.03
N GLU A 56 13.07 -11.20 -0.80
CA GLU A 56 14.46 -11.70 -0.71
C GLU A 56 15.20 -11.54 -2.04
N THR A 57 14.52 -11.76 -3.17
CA THR A 57 15.06 -11.56 -4.52
C THR A 57 15.37 -10.07 -4.75
N ALA A 58 14.41 -9.19 -4.47
CA ALA A 58 14.58 -7.75 -4.57
C ALA A 58 15.77 -7.25 -3.71
N GLU A 59 15.91 -7.75 -2.49
CA GLU A 59 16.99 -7.37 -1.58
C GLU A 59 18.38 -7.89 -2.00
N ARG A 60 18.48 -9.15 -2.42
CA ARG A 60 19.77 -9.85 -2.59
C ARG A 60 20.31 -9.80 -4.01
N THR A 61 19.46 -10.06 -4.98
CA THR A 61 19.84 -10.18 -6.40
C THR A 61 19.41 -8.97 -7.21
N GLY A 62 18.51 -8.15 -6.67
CA GLY A 62 17.82 -7.12 -7.43
C GLY A 62 16.84 -7.73 -8.42
N GLY A 63 16.24 -6.87 -9.24
CA GLY A 63 15.27 -7.29 -10.24
C GLY A 63 14.56 -6.10 -10.87
N ARG A 64 13.70 -6.41 -11.82
CA ARG A 64 12.85 -5.44 -12.52
C ARG A 64 11.59 -5.20 -11.71
N VAL A 65 11.24 -3.93 -11.48
CA VAL A 65 10.12 -3.55 -10.60
C VAL A 65 8.82 -4.20 -11.07
N GLY A 66 8.51 -4.13 -12.36
CA GLY A 66 7.28 -4.71 -12.91
C GLY A 66 7.22 -6.23 -12.73
N SER A 67 8.33 -6.92 -13.00
CA SER A 67 8.43 -8.38 -12.84
C SER A 67 8.26 -8.81 -11.39
N LEU A 68 8.88 -8.10 -10.45
CA LEU A 68 8.76 -8.39 -9.02
C LEU A 68 7.33 -8.14 -8.52
N ILE A 69 6.67 -7.05 -8.96
CA ILE A 69 5.27 -6.80 -8.61
C ILE A 69 4.38 -7.94 -9.15
N ARG A 70 4.59 -8.34 -10.40
CA ARG A 70 3.85 -9.46 -11.01
C ARG A 70 4.02 -10.76 -10.24
N GLU A 71 5.24 -11.10 -9.85
CA GLU A 71 5.52 -12.29 -9.08
C GLU A 71 4.91 -12.25 -7.67
N ALA A 72 4.97 -11.10 -7.00
CA ALA A 72 4.32 -10.91 -5.70
C ALA A 72 2.82 -11.20 -5.79
N VAL A 73 2.15 -10.62 -6.79
CA VAL A 73 0.72 -10.85 -7.03
C VAL A 73 0.41 -12.30 -7.36
N MET A 74 1.23 -12.95 -8.20
CA MET A 74 1.05 -14.37 -8.53
C MET A 74 1.11 -15.27 -7.29
N LEU A 75 2.07 -15.03 -6.39
CA LEU A 75 2.23 -15.82 -5.17
C LEU A 75 1.08 -15.61 -4.18
N THR A 76 0.62 -14.36 -4.03
CA THR A 76 -0.42 -14.01 -3.06
C THR A 76 -1.85 -14.27 -3.57
N ASN A 77 -2.06 -14.42 -4.88
CA ASN A 77 -3.35 -14.78 -5.45
C ASN A 77 -3.69 -16.29 -5.38
N SER A 78 -3.09 -17.00 -4.42
CA SER A 78 -3.28 -18.44 -4.20
C SER A 78 -4.39 -18.78 -3.19
N HIS A 79 -5.08 -17.76 -2.65
CA HIS A 79 -6.18 -17.90 -1.71
C HIS A 79 -7.43 -17.12 -2.15
N ALA A 80 -8.59 -17.44 -1.56
CA ALA A 80 -9.89 -16.88 -1.95
C ALA A 80 -10.09 -15.39 -1.58
N GLY A 81 -9.23 -14.81 -0.73
CA GLY A 81 -9.33 -13.41 -0.28
C GLY A 81 -9.10 -12.32 -1.31
N GLY A 82 -8.90 -12.68 -2.58
CA GLY A 82 -8.66 -11.71 -3.65
C GLY A 82 -7.40 -10.87 -3.40
N ASN A 83 -7.51 -9.57 -3.66
CA ASN A 83 -6.39 -8.63 -3.53
C ASN A 83 -6.28 -8.10 -2.09
N THR A 84 -5.18 -8.44 -1.43
CA THR A 84 -4.86 -8.04 -0.05
C THR A 84 -3.85 -6.90 0.01
N HIS A 85 -2.81 -6.89 -0.84
CA HIS A 85 -1.63 -6.01 -0.67
C HIS A 85 -1.07 -5.44 -1.98
N PHE A 86 -1.86 -5.37 -3.06
CA PHE A 86 -1.34 -4.91 -4.36
C PHE A 86 -0.74 -3.50 -4.32
N GLY A 87 -1.41 -2.54 -3.66
CA GLY A 87 -0.89 -1.18 -3.52
C GLY A 87 0.38 -1.16 -2.65
N ALA A 88 0.43 -1.95 -1.59
CA ALA A 88 1.63 -2.13 -0.78
C ALA A 88 2.81 -2.68 -1.60
N PHE A 89 2.59 -3.63 -2.53
CA PHE A 89 3.67 -4.12 -3.41
C PHE A 89 4.23 -3.04 -4.34
N ILE A 90 3.36 -2.16 -4.87
CA ILE A 90 3.77 -1.01 -5.68
C ILE A 90 4.72 -0.11 -4.89
N LEU A 91 4.47 0.09 -3.59
CA LEU A 91 5.31 0.95 -2.76
C LEU A 91 6.57 0.24 -2.26
N LEU A 92 6.42 -0.98 -1.74
CA LEU A 92 7.51 -1.72 -1.09
C LEU A 92 8.60 -2.18 -2.05
N ILE A 93 8.28 -2.60 -3.27
CA ILE A 93 9.30 -3.17 -4.17
C ILE A 93 10.39 -2.16 -4.54
N PRO A 94 10.07 -0.93 -4.99
CA PRO A 94 11.07 0.10 -5.20
C PRO A 94 11.84 0.46 -3.91
N LEU A 95 11.17 0.49 -2.76
CA LEU A 95 11.79 0.77 -1.46
C LEU A 95 12.81 -0.31 -1.07
N ILE A 96 12.49 -1.59 -1.26
CA ILE A 96 13.40 -2.71 -0.96
C ILE A 96 14.59 -2.72 -1.92
N LEU A 97 14.36 -2.49 -3.21
CA LEU A 97 15.42 -2.41 -4.23
C LEU A 97 16.36 -1.22 -3.99
N GLY A 98 15.77 -0.08 -3.63
CA GLY A 98 16.48 1.17 -3.39
C GLY A 98 17.20 1.24 -2.04
N GLY A 99 16.71 0.48 -1.05
CA GLY A 99 17.20 0.49 0.33
C GLY A 99 16.64 1.64 1.18
N ASP A 100 16.28 2.77 0.56
CA ASP A 100 15.64 3.93 1.17
C ASP A 100 14.76 4.67 0.13
N ILE A 101 14.14 5.78 0.54
CA ILE A 101 13.28 6.59 -0.35
C ILE A 101 14.05 7.15 -1.56
N GLU A 102 15.28 7.64 -1.36
CA GLU A 102 16.07 8.22 -2.46
C GLU A 102 16.53 7.16 -3.48
N GLY A 103 16.86 5.96 -2.99
CA GLY A 103 17.10 4.77 -3.79
C GLY A 103 15.86 4.37 -4.55
N ALA A 104 14.69 4.32 -3.89
CA ALA A 104 13.43 3.99 -4.53
C ALA A 104 13.10 4.95 -5.69
N ARG A 105 13.34 6.26 -5.49
CA ARG A 105 13.19 7.26 -6.55
C ARG A 105 14.08 6.98 -7.76
N ARG A 106 15.34 6.60 -7.53
CA ARG A 106 16.26 6.19 -8.62
C ARG A 106 15.78 4.92 -9.32
N VAL A 107 15.29 3.94 -8.56
CA VAL A 107 14.73 2.69 -9.11
C VAL A 107 13.51 2.98 -9.99
N VAL A 108 12.56 3.80 -9.51
CA VAL A 108 11.36 4.20 -10.25
C VAL A 108 11.74 4.93 -11.55
N ALA A 109 12.66 5.90 -11.48
CA ALA A 109 13.12 6.64 -12.66
C ALA A 109 13.84 5.76 -13.69
N GLY A 110 14.38 4.61 -13.27
CA GLY A 110 15.04 3.64 -14.14
C GLY A 110 14.11 2.57 -14.72
N THR A 111 12.81 2.58 -14.41
CA THR A 111 11.86 1.63 -14.98
C THR A 111 11.68 1.85 -16.48
N ASP A 112 11.35 0.79 -17.22
CA ASP A 112 11.19 0.85 -18.66
C ASP A 112 9.83 0.28 -19.14
N VAL A 113 9.67 0.11 -20.45
CA VAL A 113 8.45 -0.41 -21.09
C VAL A 113 8.15 -1.86 -20.67
N GLN A 114 9.18 -2.69 -20.47
CA GLN A 114 8.98 -4.06 -20.02
C GLN A 114 8.52 -4.11 -18.57
N ASP A 115 8.95 -3.18 -17.70
CA ASP A 115 8.35 -3.02 -16.36
C ASP A 115 6.86 -2.68 -16.46
N ALA A 116 6.47 -1.81 -17.39
CA ALA A 116 5.06 -1.46 -17.60
C ALA A 116 4.24 -2.68 -18.05
N ILE A 117 4.75 -3.47 -18.99
CA ILE A 117 4.08 -4.68 -19.48
C ILE A 117 3.88 -5.70 -18.36
N ASP A 118 4.94 -5.98 -17.58
CA ASP A 118 4.87 -6.95 -16.48
C ASP A 118 3.91 -6.47 -15.40
N PHE A 119 3.88 -5.17 -15.11
CA PHE A 119 2.95 -4.56 -14.17
C PHE A 119 1.49 -4.67 -14.62
N TYR A 120 1.19 -4.43 -15.90
CA TYR A 120 -0.16 -4.64 -16.45
C TYR A 120 -0.56 -6.12 -16.41
N ALA A 121 0.37 -7.03 -16.69
CA ALA A 121 0.12 -8.46 -16.53
C ALA A 121 -0.16 -8.84 -15.06
N ALA A 122 0.45 -8.15 -14.09
CA ALA A 122 0.11 -8.31 -12.67
C ALA A 122 -1.34 -7.87 -12.38
N PHE A 123 -1.75 -6.71 -12.89
CA PHE A 123 -3.11 -6.21 -12.72
C PHE A 123 -4.17 -7.17 -13.26
N GLY A 124 -3.96 -7.75 -14.44
CA GLY A 124 -4.89 -8.72 -15.03
C GLY A 124 -5.08 -10.01 -14.21
N LEU A 125 -4.18 -10.29 -13.26
CA LEU A 125 -4.34 -11.38 -12.29
C LEU A 125 -5.18 -10.97 -11.07
N THR A 126 -5.30 -9.68 -10.80
CA THR A 126 -6.13 -9.16 -9.71
C THR A 126 -7.59 -9.04 -10.14
N GLN A 127 -8.55 -9.21 -9.22
CA GLN A 127 -9.96 -8.94 -9.51
C GLN A 127 -10.31 -7.42 -9.55
N VAL A 128 -9.30 -6.54 -9.63
CA VAL A 128 -9.51 -5.09 -9.57
C VAL A 128 -10.03 -4.58 -10.91
N ARG A 129 -11.30 -4.19 -10.96
CA ARG A 129 -11.86 -3.48 -12.12
C ARG A 129 -11.34 -2.04 -12.15
N VAL A 130 -10.71 -1.64 -13.25
CA VAL A 130 -10.49 -0.23 -13.56
C VAL A 130 -11.80 0.33 -14.16
N ALA A 131 -12.09 1.61 -13.92
CA ALA A 131 -13.27 2.22 -14.48
C ALA A 131 -13.16 2.22 -16.01
N LYS A 132 -14.25 1.90 -16.73
CA LYS A 132 -14.33 1.81 -18.20
C LYS A 132 -13.98 3.10 -18.96
N SER A 133 -13.64 4.20 -18.27
CA SER A 133 -13.38 5.50 -18.88
C SER A 133 -11.90 5.82 -19.03
N ASP A 134 -11.00 4.85 -18.83
CA ASP A 134 -9.56 5.04 -19.03
C ASP A 134 -9.12 4.43 -20.36
N ASP A 135 -8.39 5.21 -21.16
CA ASP A 135 -7.76 4.79 -22.44
C ASP A 135 -6.72 3.66 -22.26
N LEU A 136 -6.48 3.22 -21.03
CA LEU A 136 -5.58 2.14 -20.65
C LEU A 136 -6.29 1.25 -19.60
N ASP A 137 -7.32 0.51 -20.02
CA ASP A 137 -7.92 -0.50 -19.15
C ASP A 137 -6.91 -1.65 -18.97
N VAL A 138 -6.55 -1.93 -17.72
CA VAL A 138 -5.60 -2.99 -17.36
C VAL A 138 -6.07 -4.40 -17.76
N ASN A 139 -7.36 -4.57 -18.05
CA ASN A 139 -7.94 -5.82 -18.53
C ASN A 139 -8.03 -5.92 -20.06
N ASP A 140 -7.66 -4.86 -20.77
CA ASP A 140 -7.73 -4.81 -22.23
C ASP A 140 -6.37 -5.18 -22.85
N PRO A 141 -6.30 -6.24 -23.67
CA PRO A 141 -5.11 -6.56 -24.46
C PRO A 141 -4.63 -5.41 -25.35
N GLU A 142 -5.52 -4.51 -25.77
CA GLU A 142 -5.17 -3.31 -26.55
C GLU A 142 -4.32 -2.33 -25.74
N SER A 143 -4.46 -2.29 -24.42
CA SER A 143 -3.63 -1.44 -23.54
C SER A 143 -2.15 -1.87 -23.57
N ILE A 144 -1.85 -3.17 -23.62
CA ILE A 144 -0.46 -3.66 -23.72
C ILE A 144 0.15 -3.29 -25.08
N ALA A 145 -0.65 -3.38 -26.15
CA ALA A 145 -0.22 -2.95 -27.48
C ALA A 145 0.07 -1.44 -27.52
N ALA A 146 -0.83 -0.62 -26.95
CA ALA A 146 -0.67 0.82 -26.86
C ALA A 146 0.55 1.24 -26.03
N ILE A 147 0.82 0.56 -24.90
CA ILE A 147 2.02 0.79 -24.07
C ILE A 147 3.30 0.57 -24.88
N ARG A 148 3.34 -0.51 -25.66
CA ARG A 148 4.48 -0.84 -26.53
C ARG A 148 4.65 0.18 -27.65
N GLU A 149 3.56 0.51 -28.34
CA GLU A 149 3.58 1.44 -29.48
C GLU A 149 4.00 2.84 -29.04
N ARG A 150 3.51 3.30 -27.89
CA ARG A 150 3.82 4.62 -27.32
C ARG A 150 5.14 4.64 -26.55
N GLY A 151 5.78 3.50 -26.32
CA GLY A 151 7.02 3.38 -25.56
C GLY A 151 6.88 3.85 -24.10
N MET A 152 5.72 3.65 -23.47
CA MET A 152 5.46 4.14 -22.11
C MET A 152 6.20 3.28 -21.08
N THR A 153 7.05 3.91 -20.26
CA THR A 153 7.70 3.26 -19.13
C THR A 153 6.74 3.07 -17.96
N LEU A 154 7.09 2.24 -16.97
CA LEU A 154 6.26 2.11 -15.77
C LEU A 154 6.16 3.43 -15.00
N ALA A 155 7.22 4.25 -14.98
CA ALA A 155 7.18 5.60 -14.42
C ALA A 155 6.15 6.49 -15.14
N ASP A 156 6.06 6.43 -16.48
CA ASP A 156 5.07 7.19 -17.25
C ASP A 156 3.64 6.75 -16.92
N ILE A 157 3.41 5.44 -16.76
CA ILE A 157 2.12 4.87 -16.35
C ILE A 157 1.71 5.37 -14.96
N MET A 158 2.64 5.38 -14.00
CA MET A 158 2.37 5.91 -12.67
C MET A 158 2.11 7.41 -12.70
N ALA A 159 2.83 8.17 -13.52
CA ALA A 159 2.58 9.60 -13.69
C ALA A 159 1.21 9.90 -14.30
N TYR A 160 0.76 9.09 -15.27
CA TYR A 160 -0.58 9.18 -15.82
C TYR A 160 -1.67 8.87 -14.77
N SER A 161 -1.40 7.95 -13.85
CA SER A 161 -2.35 7.50 -12.82
C SER A 161 -2.38 8.41 -11.58
N ALA A 162 -1.27 9.09 -11.26
CA ALA A 162 -1.06 9.88 -10.04
C ALA A 162 -2.16 10.92 -9.70
N PRO A 163 -2.83 11.60 -10.65
CA PRO A 163 -3.92 12.50 -10.31
C PRO A 163 -5.13 11.81 -9.65
N ARG A 164 -5.33 10.52 -9.92
CA ARG A 164 -6.52 9.75 -9.51
C ARG A 164 -6.21 8.60 -8.55
N ASP A 165 -4.93 8.26 -8.41
CA ASP A 165 -4.45 7.18 -7.56
C ASP A 165 -3.30 7.69 -6.68
N MET A 166 -3.50 7.67 -5.35
CA MET A 166 -2.51 8.19 -4.42
C MET A 166 -1.31 7.27 -4.23
N VAL A 167 -1.44 5.97 -4.49
CA VAL A 167 -0.30 5.03 -4.48
C VAL A 167 0.62 5.33 -5.66
N ALA A 168 0.05 5.56 -6.85
CA ALA A 168 0.82 6.03 -8.01
C ALA A 168 1.43 7.42 -7.80
N ARG A 169 0.75 8.30 -7.06
CA ARG A 169 1.25 9.64 -6.73
C ARG A 169 2.50 9.62 -5.85
N GLU A 170 2.65 8.62 -4.97
CA GLU A 170 3.87 8.47 -4.17
C GLU A 170 5.11 8.30 -5.05
N TRP A 171 5.01 7.63 -6.20
CA TRP A 171 6.14 7.51 -7.12
C TRP A 171 6.53 8.85 -7.76
N THR A 172 5.57 9.73 -8.03
CA THR A 172 5.82 11.01 -8.70
C THR A 172 6.18 12.15 -7.76
N ASN A 173 5.75 12.09 -6.50
CA ASN A 173 6.05 13.10 -5.48
C ASN A 173 7.26 12.72 -4.60
N GLY A 174 7.84 11.52 -4.80
CA GLY A 174 8.99 11.05 -4.04
C GLY A 174 8.64 10.46 -2.67
N PHE A 175 7.55 9.71 -2.57
CA PHE A 175 7.08 8.99 -1.39
C PHE A 175 6.71 9.93 -0.23
N ALA A 176 6.02 11.03 -0.53
CA ALA A 176 5.76 12.09 0.43
C ALA A 176 4.88 11.66 1.62
N LEU A 177 3.79 10.92 1.38
CA LEU A 177 2.93 10.43 2.47
C LEU A 177 3.61 9.28 3.23
N THR A 178 4.38 8.45 2.54
CA THR A 178 5.21 7.40 3.13
C THR A 178 6.23 7.99 4.12
N ARG A 179 6.95 9.05 3.72
CA ARG A 179 7.85 9.80 4.59
C ARG A 179 7.11 10.39 5.79
N ARG A 180 5.98 11.08 5.54
CA ARG A 180 5.15 11.65 6.61
C ARG A 180 4.69 10.58 7.60
N CYS A 181 4.30 9.41 7.11
CA CYS A 181 3.91 8.26 7.94
C CYS A 181 5.04 7.83 8.87
N ALA A 182 6.25 7.65 8.33
CA ALA A 182 7.41 7.27 9.13
C ALA A 182 7.75 8.31 10.21
N ASP A 183 7.69 9.60 9.87
CA ASP A 183 7.90 10.69 10.83
C ASP A 183 6.85 10.70 11.96
N LEU A 184 5.58 10.47 11.61
CA LEU A 184 4.48 10.39 12.56
C LEU A 184 4.61 9.16 13.49
N LEU A 185 5.06 8.02 12.98
CA LEU A 185 5.32 6.84 13.80
C LEU A 185 6.35 7.14 14.89
N HIS A 186 7.47 7.78 14.53
CA HIS A 186 8.47 8.23 15.50
C HIS A 186 7.91 9.26 16.49
N ALA A 187 7.05 10.17 16.04
CA ALA A 187 6.44 11.19 16.91
C ALA A 187 5.41 10.61 17.89
N HIS A 188 4.64 9.60 17.48
CA HIS A 188 3.59 8.97 18.30
C HIS A 188 4.11 7.90 19.26
N GLY A 189 5.39 7.54 19.19
CA GLY A 189 6.01 6.58 20.08
C GLY A 189 6.13 5.21 19.44
N HIS A 190 5.53 4.19 20.03
CA HIS A 190 5.69 2.79 19.64
C HIS A 190 4.35 2.06 19.62
N GLY A 191 4.37 0.81 19.17
CA GLY A 191 3.23 -0.08 19.29
C GLY A 191 2.07 0.24 18.36
N ARG A 192 1.01 -0.51 18.60
CA ARG A 192 -0.25 -0.45 17.86
C ARG A 192 -0.84 0.97 17.87
N GLU A 193 -0.79 1.65 19.01
CA GLU A 193 -1.38 2.98 19.21
C GLU A 193 -0.74 4.01 18.28
N ALA A 194 0.59 3.94 18.07
CA ALA A 194 1.29 4.83 17.15
C ALA A 194 0.87 4.58 15.69
N ILE A 195 0.66 3.33 15.29
CA ILE A 195 0.18 2.98 13.95
C ILE A 195 -1.24 3.50 13.74
N VAL A 196 -2.14 3.26 14.70
CA VAL A 196 -3.54 3.73 14.61
C VAL A 196 -3.62 5.25 14.53
N ARG A 197 -2.86 5.97 15.36
CA ARG A 197 -2.82 7.45 15.32
C ARG A 197 -2.25 7.96 14.00
N THR A 198 -1.16 7.37 13.53
CA THR A 198 -0.56 7.72 12.24
C THR A 198 -1.53 7.49 11.09
N PHE A 199 -2.23 6.36 11.07
CA PHE A 199 -3.25 6.06 10.07
C PHE A 199 -4.34 7.13 10.04
N LEU A 200 -4.84 7.55 11.21
CA LEU A 200 -5.84 8.62 11.31
C LEU A 200 -5.29 9.98 10.85
N ASP A 201 -4.05 10.33 11.20
CA ASP A 201 -3.38 11.57 10.75
C ASP A 201 -3.20 11.62 9.24
N LEU A 202 -2.94 10.48 8.60
CA LEU A 202 -2.89 10.36 7.14
C LEU A 202 -4.29 10.48 6.54
N LEU A 203 -5.26 9.71 7.05
CA LEU A 203 -6.65 9.70 6.58
C LEU A 203 -7.33 11.07 6.71
N ALA A 204 -7.00 11.85 7.74
CA ALA A 204 -7.50 13.20 7.96
C ALA A 204 -6.86 14.26 7.04
N SER A 205 -5.73 13.94 6.39
CA SER A 205 -4.95 14.93 5.61
C SER A 205 -5.28 14.95 4.12
N VAL A 206 -5.78 13.84 3.57
CA VAL A 206 -6.06 13.70 2.14
C VAL A 206 -7.17 12.67 1.91
N PRO A 207 -8.11 12.90 0.98
CA PRO A 207 -9.13 11.91 0.67
C PRO A 207 -8.52 10.63 0.08
N ASP A 208 -8.91 9.47 0.62
CA ASP A 208 -8.44 8.17 0.15
C ASP A 208 -8.99 7.84 -1.25
N THR A 209 -8.10 7.54 -2.20
CA THR A 209 -8.47 7.29 -3.59
C THR A 209 -9.16 5.95 -3.81
N PHE A 210 -8.94 4.95 -2.95
CA PHE A 210 -9.66 3.68 -3.00
C PHE A 210 -11.13 3.86 -2.60
N ILE A 211 -11.41 4.65 -1.55
CA ILE A 211 -12.77 5.06 -1.21
C ILE A 211 -13.38 5.85 -2.37
N ALA A 212 -12.66 6.83 -2.91
CA ALA A 212 -13.18 7.65 -4.00
C ALA A 212 -13.57 6.82 -5.24
N LYS A 213 -12.75 5.81 -5.59
CA LYS A 213 -13.02 4.91 -6.73
C LYS A 213 -14.24 4.02 -6.51
N LYS A 214 -14.48 3.57 -5.26
CA LYS A 214 -15.57 2.63 -4.94
C LYS A 214 -16.87 3.30 -4.51
N HIS A 215 -16.79 4.45 -3.84
CA HIS A 215 -17.91 5.14 -3.20
C HIS A 215 -18.07 6.62 -3.58
N GLY A 216 -17.20 7.14 -4.44
CA GLY A 216 -17.23 8.53 -4.90
C GLY A 216 -16.46 9.50 -4.01
N ALA A 217 -16.10 10.65 -4.58
CA ALA A 217 -15.27 11.68 -3.92
C ALA A 217 -15.89 12.19 -2.61
N GLU A 218 -17.21 12.41 -2.57
CA GLU A 218 -17.87 12.88 -1.36
C GLU A 218 -17.74 11.91 -0.18
N ALA A 219 -17.76 10.60 -0.45
CA ALA A 219 -17.59 9.59 0.60
C ALA A 219 -16.15 9.62 1.15
N ALA A 220 -15.16 9.78 0.28
CA ALA A 220 -13.76 9.92 0.68
C ALA A 220 -13.54 11.19 1.53
N GLU A 221 -14.11 12.32 1.12
CA GLU A 221 -14.02 13.57 1.87
C GLU A 221 -14.75 13.51 3.22
N ARG A 222 -15.94 12.87 3.27
CA ARG A 222 -16.66 12.64 4.54
C ARG A 222 -15.82 11.80 5.49
N THR A 223 -15.20 10.71 4.99
CA THR A 223 -14.34 9.82 5.78
C THR A 223 -13.13 10.57 6.33
N MET A 224 -12.47 11.39 5.51
CA MET A 224 -11.38 12.27 5.93
C MET A 224 -11.79 13.22 7.07
N ARG A 225 -12.95 13.89 6.94
CA ARG A 225 -13.47 14.77 8.01
C ARG A 225 -13.77 14.02 9.30
N CYS A 226 -14.32 12.82 9.21
CA CYS A 226 -14.60 11.99 10.39
C CYS A 226 -13.31 11.56 11.10
N ALA A 227 -12.23 11.28 10.37
CA ALA A 227 -10.92 11.01 10.96
C ALA A 227 -10.37 12.23 11.72
N ASP A 228 -10.50 13.44 11.16
CA ASP A 228 -10.14 14.70 11.83
C ASP A 228 -10.99 14.96 13.10
N GLU A 229 -12.29 14.65 13.07
CA GLU A 229 -13.15 14.69 14.27
C GLU A 229 -12.68 13.73 15.37
N VAL A 230 -12.24 12.52 15.00
CA VAL A 230 -11.68 11.56 15.97
C VAL A 230 -10.37 12.09 16.57
N LEU A 231 -9.46 12.63 15.75
CA LEU A 231 -8.20 13.21 16.22
C LEU A 231 -8.42 14.38 17.20
N ARG A 232 -9.47 15.16 17.01
CA ARG A 232 -9.87 16.26 17.90
C ARG A 232 -10.66 15.81 19.14
N GLY A 233 -10.93 14.51 19.28
CA GLY A 233 -11.75 13.96 20.37
C GLY A 233 -13.24 14.28 20.26
N GLY A 234 -13.71 14.71 19.09
CA GLY A 234 -15.12 15.01 18.81
C GLY A 234 -15.94 13.79 18.40
N ARG A 235 -15.28 12.67 18.07
CA ARG A 235 -15.89 11.42 17.64
C ARG A 235 -15.16 10.22 18.25
N ASP A 236 -15.91 9.19 18.64
CA ASP A 236 -15.35 7.92 19.12
C ASP A 236 -14.82 7.09 17.94
N LEU A 237 -13.59 6.57 18.07
CA LEU A 237 -12.92 5.82 17.01
C LEU A 237 -13.60 4.49 16.73
N CYS A 238 -14.04 3.76 17.75
CA CYS A 238 -14.73 2.47 17.57
C CYS A 238 -16.09 2.66 16.87
N ALA A 239 -16.81 3.73 17.20
CA ALA A 239 -18.06 4.09 16.54
C ALA A 239 -17.84 4.45 15.06
N PHE A 240 -16.79 5.22 14.77
CA PHE A 240 -16.41 5.57 13.40
C PHE A 240 -16.03 4.33 12.59
N ASP A 241 -15.21 3.45 13.18
CA ASP A 241 -14.82 2.19 12.56
C ASP A 241 -16.03 1.31 12.21
N ALA A 242 -16.94 1.11 13.17
CA ALA A 242 -18.16 0.36 12.93
C ALA A 242 -19.08 1.01 11.87
N GLU A 243 -19.08 2.34 11.73
CA GLU A 243 -19.79 3.04 10.67
C GLU A 243 -19.18 2.73 9.29
N CYS A 244 -17.86 2.82 9.17
CA CYS A 244 -17.14 2.49 7.95
C CYS A 244 -17.37 1.03 7.54
N ILE A 245 -17.29 0.09 8.48
CA ILE A 245 -17.53 -1.34 8.22
C ILE A 245 -18.96 -1.57 7.70
N ARG A 246 -19.98 -1.02 8.37
CA ARG A 246 -21.37 -1.13 7.91
C ARG A 246 -21.60 -0.51 6.53
N GLY A 247 -20.89 0.57 6.22
CA GLY A 247 -20.95 1.23 4.92
C GLY A 247 -20.09 0.56 3.83
N GLY A 248 -19.29 -0.46 4.18
CA GLY A 248 -18.30 -1.05 3.28
C GLY A 248 -17.19 -0.08 2.84
N ILE A 249 -17.00 1.01 3.59
CA ILE A 249 -16.01 2.07 3.36
C ILE A 249 -14.68 1.62 3.93
N ASN A 250 -13.70 1.39 3.07
CA ASN A 250 -12.36 0.91 3.44
C ASN A 250 -11.30 1.89 2.91
N PRO A 251 -10.53 2.60 3.76
CA PRO A 251 -9.40 3.43 3.35
C PRO A 251 -8.18 2.57 2.97
N GLY A 252 -8.30 1.85 1.86
CA GLY A 252 -7.28 0.89 1.41
C GLY A 252 -5.99 1.54 0.93
N SER A 253 -6.05 2.70 0.28
CA SER A 253 -4.83 3.38 -0.18
C SER A 253 -4.02 3.95 0.99
N ILE A 254 -4.69 4.45 2.03
CA ILE A 254 -4.02 4.86 3.27
C ILE A 254 -3.39 3.66 3.99
N ALA A 255 -4.04 2.48 3.97
CA ALA A 255 -3.46 1.25 4.52
C ALA A 255 -2.16 0.85 3.78
N ASP A 256 -2.18 0.85 2.44
CA ASP A 256 -0.99 0.57 1.62
C ASP A 256 0.17 1.54 1.92
N ILE A 257 -0.13 2.84 2.03
CA ILE A 257 0.87 3.88 2.39
C ILE A 257 1.36 3.70 3.84
N THR A 258 0.48 3.26 4.74
CA THR A 258 0.86 2.98 6.13
C THR A 258 1.86 1.82 6.19
N ILE A 259 1.69 0.77 5.38
CA ILE A 259 2.68 -0.31 5.24
C ILE A 259 4.03 0.24 4.78
N ALA A 260 4.05 1.07 3.73
CA ALA A 260 5.29 1.66 3.23
C ALA A 260 5.97 2.55 4.29
N GLY A 261 5.19 3.33 5.04
CA GLY A 261 5.70 4.18 6.11
C GLY A 261 6.25 3.40 7.29
N ILE A 262 5.59 2.31 7.71
CA ILE A 262 6.11 1.40 8.73
C ILE A 262 7.44 0.80 8.27
N TYR A 263 7.54 0.37 7.00
CA TYR A 263 8.78 -0.17 6.44
C TYR A 263 9.93 0.84 6.57
N VAL A 264 9.72 2.10 6.15
CA VAL A 264 10.73 3.16 6.25
C VAL A 264 11.09 3.44 7.70
N ALA A 265 10.11 3.57 8.59
CA ALA A 265 10.33 3.82 10.02
C ALA A 265 11.16 2.70 10.68
N LEU A 266 10.86 1.43 10.36
CA LEU A 266 11.63 0.27 10.86
C LEU A 266 13.09 0.33 10.37
N GLY A 267 13.33 0.73 9.12
CA GLY A 267 14.67 0.97 8.58
C GLY A 267 15.43 2.09 9.29
N GLU A 268 14.70 3.05 9.86
CA GLU A 268 15.22 4.22 10.59
C GLU A 268 15.28 4.02 12.11
N GLY A 269 15.00 2.81 12.58
CA GLY A 269 15.13 2.44 13.98
C GLY A 269 13.89 2.72 14.83
N TRP A 270 12.72 2.93 14.22
CA TRP A 270 11.45 2.91 14.94
C TRP A 270 11.24 1.56 15.61
N GLN A 271 10.94 1.58 16.91
CA GLN A 271 10.72 0.37 17.69
C GLN A 271 9.23 0.21 17.94
N TRP A 272 8.66 -0.90 17.46
CA TRP A 272 7.22 -1.16 17.60
C TRP A 272 6.90 -1.90 18.91
N ASP A 273 7.86 -2.55 19.57
CA ASP A 273 7.66 -3.44 20.72
C ASP A 273 8.28 -2.95 22.04
N CYS A 274 8.68 -1.68 22.12
CA CYS A 274 9.43 -1.11 23.24
C CYS A 274 8.58 -0.30 24.22
#